data_AF-A0A0C2MES1-F1
#
_entry.id   AF-A0A0C2MES1-F1
#
_cell.length_a   1.000
_cell.length_b   1.000
_cell.length_c   1.000
_cell.angle_alpha   90.00
_cell.angle_beta   90.00
_cell.angle_gamma   90.00
#
_symmetry.space_group_name_H-M   'P 1'
#
loop_
_entity.id
_entity.type
_entity.pdbx_description
1 polymer ?
#
loop_
_entity_poly.entity_id
_entity_poly.type
_entity_poly.pdbx_seq_one_letter_code
_entity_poly.pdbx_strand_id
1 'polypeptide(L)'
;MNAAKPILDLLQNKRIAFAGELSTKPLNVNWIKKLSGSGDHILSRKLYKNDYREYQIDFPVMVASNAPPQFENVDAALPRRLMLLNFPTSFVTRPRRIGEKQIDSKLGDMIEKGTVLHRQFM
;
A
#
# COMPACT_ATOMS: atom_id res chain seq x y z
N MET A 1 -9.93 -6.43 22.73
CA MET A 1 -8.80 -6.11 23.63
C MET A 1 -8.05 -4.91 23.07
N ASN A 2 -8.07 -3.80 23.81
CA ASN A 2 -7.56 -2.47 23.47
C ASN A 2 -6.02 -2.40 23.44
N ALA A 3 -5.38 -3.20 22.58
CA ALA A 3 -3.94 -3.09 22.36
C ALA A 3 -3.63 -1.78 21.62
N ALA A 4 -2.61 -1.05 22.10
CA ALA A 4 -2.13 0.14 21.41
C ALA A 4 -1.65 -0.24 20.01
N LYS A 5 -2.22 0.41 18.97
CA LYS A 5 -1.81 0.25 17.57
C LYS A 5 -1.20 1.56 17.08
N PRO A 6 0.05 1.88 17.46
CA PRO A 6 0.68 3.14 17.09
C PRO A 6 0.81 3.33 15.57
N ILE A 7 0.85 2.24 14.81
CA ILE A 7 0.86 2.27 13.34
C ILE A 7 -0.38 2.97 12.76
N LEU A 8 -1.54 2.91 13.44
CA LEU A 8 -2.75 3.59 12.98
C LEU A 8 -2.63 5.09 13.21
N ASP A 9 -2.07 5.52 14.34
CA ASP A 9 -1.84 6.96 14.57
C ASP A 9 -0.93 7.58 13.49
N LEU A 10 0.03 6.81 12.95
CA LEU A 10 0.87 7.25 11.83
C LEU A 10 0.10 7.45 10.51
N LEU A 11 -1.08 6.84 10.36
CA LEU A 11 -1.92 6.99 9.18
C LEU A 11 -2.74 8.28 9.21
N GLN A 12 -2.77 9.00 10.33
CA GLN A 12 -3.47 10.27 10.44
C GLN A 12 -2.85 11.30 9.47
N ASN A 13 -3.71 12.03 8.74
CA ASN A 13 -3.32 13.07 7.79
C ASN A 13 -2.40 12.61 6.65
N LYS A 14 -2.42 11.31 6.32
CA LYS A 14 -1.70 10.79 5.16
C LYS A 14 -2.56 10.92 3.91
N ARG A 15 -1.90 11.09 2.77
CA ARG A 15 -2.55 11.17 1.45
C ARG A 15 -2.45 9.88 0.66
N ILE A 16 -1.48 9.02 1.00
CA ILE A 16 -1.23 7.71 0.40
C ILE A 16 -0.58 6.84 1.48
N ALA A 17 -0.92 5.55 1.52
CA ALA A 17 -0.14 4.54 2.22
C ALA A 17 0.37 3.50 1.23
N PHE A 18 1.63 3.08 1.41
CA PHE A 18 2.28 2.10 0.53
C PHE A 18 2.93 0.99 1.36
N ALA A 19 2.76 -0.25 0.93
CA ALA A 19 3.48 -1.41 1.45
C ALA A 19 4.22 -2.11 0.30
N GLY A 20 5.54 -2.23 0.42
CA GLY A 20 6.41 -2.81 -0.61
C GLY A 20 6.44 -4.34 -0.62
N GLU A 21 5.98 -4.97 0.45
CA GLU A 21 5.90 -6.43 0.57
C GLU A 21 4.72 -6.82 1.47
N LEU A 22 4.24 -8.04 1.30
CA LEU A 22 3.24 -8.66 2.17
C LEU A 22 3.83 -9.87 2.88
N SER A 23 3.42 -10.07 4.12
CA SER A 23 3.69 -11.32 4.82
C SER A 23 2.97 -12.48 4.11
N THR A 24 3.46 -13.71 4.32
CA THR A 24 2.77 -14.93 3.87
C THR A 24 1.44 -15.18 4.58
N LYS A 25 1.14 -14.44 5.65
CA LYS A 25 -0.12 -14.57 6.38
C LYS A 25 -1.26 -13.92 5.60
N PRO A 26 -2.44 -14.57 5.54
CA PRO A 26 -3.63 -13.96 4.97
C PRO A 26 -3.97 -12.62 5.63
N LEU A 27 -4.40 -11.66 4.81
CA LEU A 27 -4.81 -10.34 5.25
C LEU A 27 -6.21 -10.39 5.87
N ASN A 28 -6.37 -9.67 6.97
CA ASN A 28 -7.64 -9.59 7.66
C ASN A 28 -8.61 -8.64 6.93
N VAL A 29 -9.70 -9.20 6.39
CA VAL A 29 -10.68 -8.45 5.58
C VAL A 29 -11.31 -7.28 6.32
N ASN A 30 -11.50 -7.37 7.64
CA ASN A 30 -12.06 -6.26 8.42
C ASN A 30 -11.11 -5.06 8.45
N TRP A 31 -9.80 -5.30 8.49
CA TRP A 31 -8.82 -4.21 8.38
C TRP A 31 -8.81 -3.61 6.99
N ILE A 32 -8.88 -4.42 5.93
CA ILE A 32 -8.93 -3.92 4.56
C ILE A 32 -10.15 -3.02 4.35
N LYS A 33 -11.33 -3.43 4.82
CA LYS A 33 -12.56 -2.61 4.72
C LYS A 33 -12.42 -1.26 5.43
N LYS A 34 -11.83 -1.25 6.63
CA LYS A 34 -11.59 -0.03 7.40
C LYS A 34 -10.59 0.90 6.70
N LEU A 35 -9.53 0.33 6.14
CA LEU A 35 -8.49 1.09 5.44
C LEU A 35 -8.95 1.58 4.05
N SER A 36 -9.90 0.90 3.41
CA SER A 36 -10.40 1.23 2.07
C SER A 36 -11.65 2.13 2.09
N GLY A 37 -11.92 2.83 3.20
CA GLY A 37 -12.98 3.85 3.25
C GLY A 37 -14.41 3.33 3.39
N SER A 38 -14.69 2.43 4.34
CA SER A 38 -16.07 2.07 4.71
C SER A 38 -16.89 3.19 5.38
N GLY A 39 -16.29 4.37 5.60
CA GLY A 39 -16.87 5.43 6.43
C GLY A 39 -16.65 5.20 7.93
N ASP A 40 -16.03 4.07 8.30
CA ASP A 40 -15.75 3.74 9.69
C ASP A 40 -14.62 4.62 10.24
N HIS A 41 -14.85 5.15 11.43
CA HIS A 41 -13.82 5.84 12.18
C HIS A 41 -12.84 4.84 12.80
N ILE A 42 -11.55 5.17 12.71
CA ILE A 42 -10.48 4.41 13.33
C ILE A 42 -10.07 5.08 14.62
N LEU A 43 -10.20 4.33 15.72
CA LEU A 43 -9.65 4.71 17.00
C LEU A 43 -8.17 4.32 17.05
N SER A 44 -7.30 5.32 17.20
CA SER A 44 -5.86 5.14 17.36
C SER A 44 -5.38 5.72 18.68
N ARG A 45 -4.25 5.21 19.17
CA ARG A 45 -3.59 5.64 20.39
C ARG A 45 -2.08 5.52 20.23
N LYS A 46 -1.36 6.56 20.65
CA LYS A 46 0.11 6.57 20.68
C LYS A 46 0.65 5.65 21.78
N LEU A 47 1.85 5.11 21.55
CA LEU A 47 2.55 4.36 22.58
C LEU A 47 2.82 5.27 23.80
N TYR A 48 2.54 4.76 25.00
CA TYR A 48 2.73 5.47 26.28
C TYR A 48 1.94 6.78 26.49
N LYS A 49 0.96 7.11 25.62
CA LYS A 49 0.03 8.23 25.84
C LYS A 49 -1.40 7.72 25.90
N ASN A 50 -2.24 8.36 26.72
CA ASN A 50 -3.67 8.02 26.84
C ASN A 50 -4.57 8.88 25.93
N ASP A 51 -3.97 9.61 24.98
CA ASP A 51 -4.70 10.40 24.01
C ASP A 51 -5.25 9.48 22.92
N TYR A 52 -6.56 9.23 22.96
CA TYR A 52 -7.27 8.56 21.90
C TYR A 52 -7.58 9.57 20.80
N ARG A 53 -7.38 9.15 19.56
CA ARG A 53 -7.73 9.94 18.38
C ARG A 53 -8.61 9.12 17.48
N GLU A 54 -9.68 9.76 17.05
CA GLU A 54 -10.65 9.19 16.12
C GLU A 54 -10.56 9.96 14.80
N TYR A 55 -10.41 9.25 13.70
CA TYR A 55 -10.31 9.83 12.37
C TYR A 55 -10.78 8.82 11.33
N GLN A 56 -11.17 9.32 10.16
CA GLN A 56 -11.53 8.51 9.00
C GLN A 56 -10.33 8.39 8.06
N ILE A 57 -10.18 7.24 7.40
CA ILE A 57 -9.23 7.07 6.30
C ILE A 57 -9.95 7.32 4.99
N ASP A 58 -9.38 8.23 4.20
CA ASP A 58 -9.87 8.67 2.90
C ASP A 58 -8.79 8.61 1.80
N PHE A 59 -7.61 8.05 2.11
CA PHE A 59 -6.51 7.93 1.17
C PHE A 59 -6.40 6.52 0.56
N PRO A 60 -5.86 6.41 -0.67
CA PRO A 60 -5.58 5.11 -1.28
C PRO A 60 -4.46 4.35 -0.54
N VAL A 61 -4.69 3.05 -0.36
CA VAL A 61 -3.68 2.10 0.11
C VAL A 61 -3.18 1.30 -1.09
N MET A 62 -1.88 1.36 -1.32
CA MET A 62 -1.19 0.65 -2.40
C MET A 62 -0.32 -0.45 -1.81
N VAL A 63 -0.31 -1.60 -2.49
CA VAL A 63 0.50 -2.75 -2.08
C VAL A 63 1.21 -3.28 -3.31
N ALA A 64 2.53 -3.42 -3.22
CA ALA A 64 3.33 -4.14 -4.19
C ALA A 64 3.62 -5.56 -3.65
N SER A 65 3.38 -6.58 -4.47
CA SER A 65 3.68 -7.96 -4.12
C SER A 65 3.96 -8.80 -5.37
N ASN A 66 4.81 -9.81 -5.23
CA ASN A 66 5.14 -10.74 -6.32
C ASN A 66 4.02 -11.76 -6.59
N ALA A 67 3.14 -11.96 -5.62
CA ALA A 67 1.98 -12.84 -5.71
C ALA A 67 0.72 -12.10 -5.23
N PRO A 68 -0.48 -12.47 -5.72
CA PRO A 68 -1.72 -11.90 -5.21
C PRO A 68 -1.85 -12.09 -3.69
N PRO A 69 -2.33 -11.08 -2.95
CA PRO A 69 -2.60 -11.21 -1.52
C PRO A 69 -3.61 -12.32 -1.23
N GLN A 70 -3.38 -13.05 -0.15
CA GLN A 70 -4.37 -13.94 0.43
C GLN A 70 -5.21 -13.18 1.47
N PHE A 71 -6.46 -13.58 1.66
CA PHE A 71 -7.40 -12.91 2.56
C PHE A 71 -8.15 -13.93 3.43
N GLU A 72 -8.40 -13.56 4.68
CA GLU A 72 -9.23 -14.34 5.61
C GLU A 72 -10.71 -14.03 5.42
N ASN A 73 -11.58 -15.04 5.37
CA ASN A 73 -13.04 -14.86 5.38
C ASN A 73 -13.52 -13.87 4.30
N VAL A 74 -13.15 -14.12 3.04
CA VAL A 74 -13.54 -13.29 1.89
C VAL A 74 -15.06 -13.23 1.79
N ASP A 75 -15.59 -12.01 1.71
CA ASP A 75 -17.00 -11.76 1.47
C ASP A 75 -17.20 -11.00 0.15
N ALA A 76 -18.47 -10.83 -0.26
CA ALA A 76 -18.82 -10.11 -1.49
C ALA A 76 -18.47 -8.60 -1.44
N ALA A 77 -18.03 -8.07 -0.30
CA ALA A 77 -17.68 -6.68 -0.13
C ALA A 77 -16.20 -6.42 -0.45
N LEU A 78 -15.32 -7.41 -0.27
CA LEU A 78 -13.89 -7.27 -0.51
C LEU A 78 -13.53 -6.99 -2.00
N PRO A 79 -14.04 -7.74 -3.00
CA PRO A 79 -13.64 -7.53 -4.40
C PRO A 79 -13.93 -6.12 -4.91
N ARG A 80 -14.99 -5.47 -4.41
CA ARG A 80 -15.37 -4.09 -4.77
C ARG A 80 -14.39 -3.02 -4.27
N ARG A 81 -13.44 -3.38 -3.40
CA ARG A 81 -12.45 -2.47 -2.79
C ARG A 81 -11.04 -2.66 -3.35
N LEU A 82 -10.83 -3.70 -4.15
CA LEU A 82 -9.51 -4.09 -4.63
C LEU A 82 -9.38 -3.79 -6.12
N MET A 83 -8.23 -3.24 -6.49
CA MET A 83 -7.78 -3.13 -7.88
C MET A 83 -6.45 -3.86 -7.98
N LEU A 84 -6.41 -4.93 -8.77
CA LEU A 84 -5.17 -5.67 -9.02
C LEU A 84 -4.53 -5.18 -10.32
N LEU A 85 -3.35 -4.58 -10.20
CA LEU A 85 -2.53 -4.19 -11.34
C LEU A 85 -1.47 -5.25 -11.57
N ASN A 86 -1.57 -5.98 -12.68
CA ASN A 86 -0.61 -7.00 -13.05
C ASN A 86 0.56 -6.36 -13.82
N PHE A 87 1.79 -6.62 -13.37
CA PHE A 87 3.02 -6.20 -14.03
C PHE A 87 3.73 -7.45 -14.60
N PRO A 88 3.39 -7.89 -15.82
CA PRO A 88 3.95 -9.11 -16.42
C PRO A 88 5.38 -8.93 -16.92
N THR A 89 5.97 -7.75 -16.76
CA THR A 89 7.29 -7.40 -17.28
C THR A 89 8.36 -7.56 -16.22
N SER A 90 9.41 -8.33 -16.54
CA SER A 90 10.61 -8.46 -15.72
C SER A 90 11.76 -7.67 -16.33
N PHE A 91 12.46 -6.89 -15.51
CA PHE A 91 13.65 -6.15 -15.93
C PHE A 91 14.90 -7.01 -15.70
N VAL A 92 15.63 -7.34 -16.76
CA VAL A 92 16.80 -8.24 -16.75
C VAL A 92 17.96 -7.64 -17.54
N THR A 93 19.18 -8.13 -17.35
CA THR A 93 20.37 -7.62 -18.06
C THR A 93 20.39 -7.99 -19.54
N ARG A 94 19.85 -9.16 -19.90
CA ARG A 94 19.81 -9.69 -21.28
C ARG A 94 18.46 -10.33 -21.56
N PRO A 95 17.47 -9.58 -22.08
CA PRO A 95 16.14 -10.09 -22.39
C PRO A 95 16.18 -11.22 -23.43
N ARG A 96 15.47 -12.31 -23.18
CA ARG A 96 15.32 -13.45 -24.09
C ARG A 96 13.86 -13.86 -24.30
N ARG A 97 12.94 -13.40 -23.43
CA ARG A 97 11.52 -13.79 -23.45
C ARG A 97 10.62 -12.58 -23.71
N ILE A 98 9.39 -12.84 -24.18
CA ILE A 98 8.39 -11.83 -24.59
C ILE A 98 7.97 -10.87 -23.46
N GLY A 99 8.17 -11.25 -22.18
CA GLY A 99 7.90 -10.40 -21.00
C GLY A 99 9.15 -9.77 -20.37
N GLU A 100 10.32 -9.88 -21.00
CA GLU A 100 11.57 -9.35 -20.44
C GLU A 100 11.93 -8.02 -21.10
N LYS A 101 12.33 -7.04 -20.29
CA LYS A 101 12.90 -5.77 -20.75
C LYS A 101 14.30 -5.59 -20.19
N GLN A 102 15.15 -4.90 -20.95
CA GLN A 102 16.51 -4.63 -20.48
C GLN A 102 16.46 -3.65 -19.31
N ILE A 103 17.15 -3.97 -18.21
CA ILE A 103 17.26 -3.07 -17.06
C ILE A 103 18.17 -1.90 -17.38
N ASP A 104 17.72 -0.69 -17.05
CA ASP A 104 18.54 0.52 -17.04
C ASP A 104 18.93 0.85 -15.60
N SER A 105 20.18 0.54 -15.23
CA SER A 105 20.69 0.79 -13.89
C SER A 105 20.92 2.27 -13.57
N LYS A 106 20.92 3.15 -14.58
CA LYS A 106 21.12 4.60 -14.41
C LYS A 106 19.80 5.37 -14.28
N LEU A 107 18.66 4.71 -14.53
CA LEU A 107 17.35 5.36 -14.54
C LEU A 107 16.99 5.97 -13.17
N GLY A 108 17.32 5.29 -12.06
CA GLY A 108 17.09 5.80 -10.71
C GLY A 108 17.81 7.13 -10.48
N ASP A 109 19.14 7.14 -10.69
CA ASP A 109 19.96 8.35 -10.60
C ASP A 109 19.45 9.48 -11.50
N MET A 110 18.98 9.16 -12.71
CA MET A 110 18.43 10.14 -13.64
C MET A 110 17.13 10.75 -13.15
N ILE A 111 16.25 9.96 -12.55
CA ILE A 111 14.98 10.45 -11.98
C ILE A 111 15.27 11.36 -10.77
N GLU A 112 16.17 10.95 -9.88
CA GLU A 112 16.51 11.74 -8.68
C GLU A 112 17.19 13.06 -9.02
N LYS A 113 18.11 13.05 -10.00
CA LYS A 113 18.81 14.26 -10.47
C LYS A 113 17.95 15.11 -11.43
N GLY A 114 16.93 14.50 -12.05
CA GLY A 114 16.06 15.13 -13.02
C GLY A 114 14.98 15.98 -12.36
N THR A 115 15.19 17.30 -12.27
CA THR A 115 14.19 18.30 -11.85
C THR A 115 12.87 18.31 -12.65
N VAL A 116 12.79 17.56 -13.75
CA VAL A 116 11.66 17.59 -14.70
C VAL A 116 10.43 16.86 -14.16
N LEU A 117 10.59 15.71 -13.50
CA LEU A 117 9.44 14.97 -12.93
C LEU A 117 8.85 15.67 -11.70
N HIS A 118 9.66 16.42 -10.95
CA HIS A 118 9.18 17.20 -9.79
C HIS A 118 8.16 18.27 -10.19
N ARG A 119 8.26 18.85 -11.40
CA ARG A 119 7.31 19.87 -11.91
C ARG A 119 6.04 19.29 -12.55
N GLN A 120 6.01 18.00 -12.86
CA GLN A 120 4.87 17.38 -13.55
C GLN A 120 3.86 16.75 -12.58
N PHE A 121 4.27 16.51 -11.32
CA PHE A 121 3.46 15.85 -10.30
C PHE A 121 3.17 16.72 -9.05
N MET A 122 3.70 17.96 -9.00
CA MET A 122 3.33 19.01 -8.04
C MET A 122 2.52 20.08 -8.76
#